data_AF-A0A660HRL0-F1
#
_entry.id   AF-A0A660HRL0-F1
#
_cell.length_a   1.000
_cell.length_b   1.000
_cell.length_c   1.000
_cell.angle_alpha   90.00
_cell.angle_beta   90.00
_cell.angle_gamma   90.00
#
_symmetry.space_group_name_H-M   'P 1'
#
loop_
_entity.id
_entity.type
_entity.pdbx_description
1 polymer ?
#
loop_
_entity_poly.entity_id
_entity_poly.type
_entity_poly.pdbx_seq_one_letter_code
_entity_poly.pdbx_strand_id
1 'polypeptide(L)' 'MMQSFIVEHYLNKDVDVYCGGPDVFRGNVVACADNVLTLDSEGKLTHIAIDKIIALWGQ' A
#
# COMPACT_ATOMS: atom_id res chain seq x y z
N MET A 1 -6.83 -12.56 1.09
CA MET A 1 -6.85 -12.63 -0.39
C MET A 1 -6.07 -11.48 -1.02
N MET A 2 -6.33 -10.20 -0.69
CA MET A 2 -5.45 -9.10 -1.12
C MET A 2 -4.26 -8.83 -0.18
N GLN A 3 -4.47 -8.91 1.14
CA GLN A 3 -3.40 -8.72 2.13
C GLN A 3 -2.23 -9.69 1.91
N SER A 4 -2.50 -11.00 1.77
CA SER A 4 -1.47 -12.01 1.49
C SER A 4 -0.68 -11.70 0.22
N PHE A 5 -1.37 -11.30 -0.85
CA PHE A 5 -0.73 -10.91 -2.11
C PHE A 5 0.22 -9.71 -1.92
N ILE A 6 -0.21 -8.67 -1.20
CA ILE A 6 0.64 -7.50 -0.92
C ILE A 6 1.86 -7.91 -0.09
N VAL A 7 1.68 -8.73 0.95
CA VAL A 7 2.79 -9.22 1.79
C VAL A 7 3.79 -10.03 0.97
N GLU A 8 3.31 -10.98 0.16
CA GLU A 8 4.16 -11.89 -0.61
C GLU A 8 4.93 -11.19 -1.74
N HIS A 9 4.31 -10.19 -2.37
CA HIS A 9 4.87 -9.58 -3.59
C HIS A 9 5.47 -8.19 -3.39
N TYR A 10 5.04 -7.44 -2.38
CA TYR A 10 5.34 -6.00 -2.26
C TYR A 10 5.92 -5.58 -0.91
N LEU A 11 5.96 -6.44 0.12
CA LEU A 11 6.59 -6.09 1.40
C LEU A 11 8.04 -5.63 1.18
N ASN A 12 8.42 -4.52 1.83
CA ASN A 12 9.68 -3.81 1.68
C ASN A 12 9.98 -3.28 0.26
N LYS A 13 8.96 -3.11 -0.59
CA LYS A 13 9.11 -2.51 -1.92
C LYS A 13 8.37 -1.18 -2.01
N ASP A 14 8.89 -0.31 -2.86
CA ASP A 14 8.23 0.95 -3.18
C ASP A 14 7.09 0.72 -4.17
N VAL A 15 5.93 1.27 -3.83
CA VAL A 15 4.69 1.09 -4.59
C VAL A 15 3.94 2.40 -4.73
N ASP A 16 3.14 2.46 -5.79
CA ASP A 16 2.06 3.42 -5.95
C ASP A 16 0.73 2.72 -5.67
N VAL A 17 -0.14 3.35 -4.88
CA VAL A 17 -1.44 2.82 -4.47
C VAL A 17 -2.53 3.81 -4.88
N TYR A 18 -3.42 3.37 -5.75
CA TYR A 18 -4.55 4.16 -6.24
C TYR A 18 -5.83 3.78 -5.52
N CYS A 19 -6.48 4.79 -4.90
CA CYS A 19 -7.73 4.61 -4.14
C CYS A 19 -8.95 5.26 -4.79
N GLY A 20 -8.82 5.77 -6.02
CA GLY A 20 -9.90 6.45 -6.74
C GLY A 20 -9.69 7.96 -6.87
N GLY A 21 -10.29 8.55 -7.91
CA GLY A 21 -10.24 10.00 -8.12
C GLY A 21 -8.80 10.50 -8.32
N PRO A 22 -8.37 11.59 -7.64
CA PRO A 22 -7.00 12.09 -7.69
C PRO A 22 -6.05 11.41 -6.67
N ASP A 23 -6.53 10.45 -5.88
CA ASP A 23 -5.79 9.94 -4.73
C ASP A 23 -4.83 8.79 -5.12
N VAL A 24 -3.55 9.14 -5.22
CA VAL A 24 -2.43 8.19 -5.37
C VAL A 24 -1.46 8.39 -4.21
N PHE A 25 -1.23 7.33 -3.44
CA PHE A 25 -0.25 7.30 -2.35
C PHE A 25 1.00 6.57 -2.80
N ARG A 26 2.17 7.06 -2.39
CA ARG A 26 3.47 6.49 -2.75
C ARG A 26 4.28 6.21 -1.50
N GLY A 27 5.00 5.10 -1.48
CA GLY A 27 5.92 4.78 -0.41
C GLY A 27 6.29 3.30 -0.37
N ASN A 28 7.18 2.98 0.57
CA ASN A 28 7.61 1.62 0.84
C ASN A 28 6.56 0.86 1.64
N VAL A 29 6.21 -0.36 1.25
CA VAL A 29 5.31 -1.22 2.04
C VAL A 29 6.03 -1.73 3.28
N VAL A 30 5.79 -1.10 4.42
CA VAL A 30 6.43 -1.48 5.70
C VAL A 30 5.57 -2.43 6.54
N ALA A 31 4.25 -2.44 6.33
CA ALA A 31 3.36 -3.38 6.99
C ALA A 31 2.05 -3.59 6.21
N CYS A 32 1.47 -4.78 6.34
CA CYS A 32 0.14 -5.09 5.80
C CYS A 32 -0.56 -6.10 6.73
N ALA A 33 -1.45 -5.60 7.58
CA ALA A 33 -2.12 -6.38 8.63
C ALA A 33 -3.54 -5.84 8.88
N ASP A 34 -4.44 -6.68 9.37
CA ASP A 34 -5.81 -6.31 9.76
C ASP A 34 -6.58 -5.47 8.72
N ASN A 35 -6.44 -5.81 7.43
CA ASN A 35 -7.00 -5.06 6.30
C ASN A 35 -6.49 -3.60 6.16
N VAL A 36 -5.30 -3.30 6.68
CA VAL A 36 -4.63 -2.00 6.54
C VAL A 36 -3.26 -2.19 5.89
N LEU A 37 -3.01 -1.45 4.82
CA LEU A 37 -1.70 -1.27 4.20
C LEU A 37 -1.03 -0.04 4.84
N THR A 38 0.21 -0.20 5.29
CA THR A 38 1.03 0.91 5.76
C THR A 38 2.17 1.16 4.79
N LEU A 39 2.21 2.38 4.27
CA LEU A 39 3.32 2.89 3.46
C LEU A 39 4.20 3.81 4.32
N ASP A 40 5.51 3.74 4.13
CA ASP A 40 6.46 4.74 4.63
C ASP A 40 6.98 5.57 3.46
N SER A 41 6.89 6.90 3.58
CA SER A 41 7.50 7.86 2.68
C SER A 41 8.33 8.84 3.51
N GLU A 42 9.65 8.63 3.51
CA GLU A 42 10.61 9.49 4.22
C GLU A 42 10.28 9.71 5.71
N GLY A 43 9.83 8.65 6.40
CA GLY A 43 9.45 8.70 7.81
C GLY A 43 7.99 9.11 8.06
N LYS A 44 7.22 9.40 7.00
CA LYS A 44 5.78 9.67 7.08
C LYS A 44 5.00 8.38 6.79
N LEU A 45 4.34 7.88 7.82
CA LEU A 45 3.47 6.71 7.71
C LEU A 45 2.10 7.10 7.13
N THR A 46 1.65 6.35 6.12
CA THR A 46 0.32 6.44 5.53
C THR A 46 -0.40 5.11 5.67
N HIS A 47 -1.58 5.12 6.29
CA HIS A 47 -2.39 3.92 6.52
C HIS A 47 -3.60 3.91 5.58
N ILE A 48 -3.73 2.87 4.78
CA ILE A 48 -4.73 2.74 3.73
C ILE A 48 -5.56 1.50 3.99
N ALA A 49 -6.88 1.64 4.06
CA ALA A 49 -7.77 0.49 4.16
C ALA A 49 -7.74 -0.31 2.84
N ILE A 50 -7.49 -1.61 2.92
CA ILE A 50 -7.30 -2.47 1.74
C ILE A 50 -8.54 -2.50 0.84
N ASP A 51 -9.74 -2.38 1.41
CA ASP A 51 -11.00 -2.36 0.66
C ASP A 51 -11.19 -1.10 -0.21
N LYS A 52 -10.36 -0.06 -0.01
CA LYS A 52 -10.33 1.17 -0.81
C LYS A 52 -9.32 1.14 -1.94
N ILE A 53 -8.40 0.17 -1.93
CA ILE A 53 -7.37 0.06 -2.96
C ILE A 53 -8.02 -0.47 -4.25
N ILE A 54 -7.94 0.33 -5.31
CA ILE A 54 -8.44 -0.03 -6.65
C ILE A 54 -7.31 -0.66 -7.46
N ALA A 55 -6.10 -0.11 -7.37
CA ALA A 55 -4.92 -0.62 -8.06
C ALA A 55 -3.64 -0.37 -7.25
N LEU A 56 -2.65 -1.23 -7.45
CA LEU A 56 -1.31 -1.15 -6.86
C LEU A 56 -0.28 -1.62 -7.89
N TRP A 57 0.83 -0.90 -8.02
CA TRP A 57 1.96 -1.30 -8.88
C TRP A 57 3.31 -0.91 -8.25
N GLY A 58 4.37 -1.62 -8.64
CA GLY A 58 5.73 -1.31 -8.20
C GLY A 58 6.30 -0.12 -8.96
N GLN A 59 7.20 0.62 -8.31
CA GLN A 59 8.02 1.67 -8.93
C GLN A 59 9.25 1.09 -9.66
#